data_AF-A0A485CRJ9-F1
#
_entry.id   AF-A0A485CRJ9-F1
#
_cell.length_a   1.000
_cell.length_b   1.000
_cell.length_c   1.000
_cell.angle_alpha   90.00
_cell.angle_beta   90.00
_cell.angle_gamma   90.00
#
_symmetry.space_group_name_H-M   'P 1'
#
loop_
_entity.id
_entity.type
_entity.pdbx_description
1 polymer ?
#
loop_
_entity_poly.entity_id
_entity_poly.type
_entity_poly.pdbx_seq_one_letter_code
_entity_poly.pdbx_strand_id
1 'polypeptide(L)'
;MLMFRRGEWKYIHSVSETPQLFNLRDDPHERVNLATNNNYQAVAQAFVDEIAARWDLDALYHQVLASQQKRLFLTQVAGRDAIPDWDYQPFQRASTRYIRNHQTLDEQEAFARYPSPAKHQE
;
A
#
# COMPACT_ATOMS: atom_id res chain seq x y z
N MET A 1 6.45 14.04 5.39
CA MET A 1 5.57 13.97 6.58
C MET A 1 5.38 12.51 6.95
N LEU A 2 5.38 12.20 8.24
CA LEU A 2 5.15 10.86 8.79
C LEU A 2 4.12 10.94 9.92
N MET A 3 3.32 9.90 10.09
CA MET A 3 2.31 9.83 11.14
C MET A 3 2.47 8.54 11.95
N PHE A 4 2.39 8.66 13.26
CA PHE A 4 2.58 7.61 14.24
C PHE A 4 1.38 7.52 15.16
N ARG A 5 0.94 6.28 15.41
CA ARG A 5 -0.16 5.98 16.31
C ARG A 5 0.33 5.01 17.39
N ARG A 6 0.26 5.41 18.67
CA ARG A 6 0.61 4.56 19.82
C ARG A 6 -0.44 4.72 20.90
N GLY A 7 -1.24 3.68 21.10
CA GLY A 7 -2.36 3.72 22.05
C GLY A 7 -3.31 4.87 21.74
N GLU A 8 -3.51 5.76 22.70
CA GLU A 8 -4.33 6.97 22.58
C GLU A 8 -3.65 8.13 21.85
N TRP A 9 -2.35 8.07 21.61
CA TRP A 9 -1.57 9.17 21.05
C TRP A 9 -1.40 9.07 19.53
N LYS A 10 -1.57 10.20 18.85
CA LYS A 10 -1.24 10.38 17.44
C LYS A 10 -0.20 11.48 17.33
N TYR A 11 0.92 11.18 16.69
CA TYR A 11 1.99 12.14 16.44
C TYR A 11 2.24 12.28 14.94
N ILE A 12 2.37 13.51 14.46
CA ILE A 12 2.68 13.82 13.06
C ILE A 12 3.99 14.60 13.05
N HIS A 13 4.97 14.02 12.36
CA HIS A 13 6.25 14.65 12.12
C HIS A 13 6.27 15.25 10.71
N SER A 14 6.60 16.54 10.64
CA SER A 14 6.85 17.26 9.41
C SER A 14 8.25 17.86 9.44
N VAL A 15 8.89 17.92 8.28
CA VAL A 15 10.22 18.54 8.12
C VAL A 15 10.07 20.05 7.98
N SER A 16 8.98 20.53 7.35
CA SER A 16 8.75 21.95 7.07
C SER A 16 7.79 22.62 8.05
N GLU A 17 6.99 21.85 8.78
CA GLU A 17 5.92 22.37 9.64
C GLU A 17 6.15 21.97 11.11
N THR A 18 5.49 22.68 12.02
CA THR A 18 5.48 22.32 13.44
C THR A 18 4.92 20.90 13.62
N PRO A 19 5.55 20.07 14.48
CA PRO A 19 5.02 18.75 14.80
C PRO A 19 3.64 18.86 15.43
N GLN A 20 2.85 17.80 15.29
CA GLN A 20 1.50 17.74 15.85
C GLN A 20 1.36 16.52 16.76
N LEU A 21 0.79 16.72 17.95
CA LEU A 21 0.55 15.67 18.93
C LEU A 21 -0.90 15.77 19.41
N PHE A 22 -1.64 14.67 19.34
CA PHE A 22 -3.04 14.60 19.78
C PHE A 22 -3.26 13.39 20.68
N ASN A 23 -4.06 13.56 21.72
CA ASN A 23 -4.65 12.45 22.47
C ASN A 23 -6.04 12.18 21.89
N LEU A 24 -6.22 11.09 21.15
CA LEU A 24 -7.50 10.77 20.51
C LEU A 24 -8.54 10.18 21.45
N ARG A 25 -8.18 9.82 22.69
CA ARG A 25 -9.18 9.44 23.70
C ARG A 25 -9.93 10.68 24.18
N ASP A 26 -9.18 11.73 24.48
CA ASP A 26 -9.70 12.95 25.09
C ASP A 26 -10.07 14.02 24.03
N ASP A 27 -9.42 13.98 22.85
CA ASP A 27 -9.69 14.84 21.69
C ASP A 27 -9.77 14.01 20.39
N PRO A 28 -10.89 13.30 20.15
CA PRO A 28 -11.08 12.47 18.94
C PRO A 28 -11.06 13.25 17.62
N HIS A 29 -11.20 14.58 17.68
CA HIS A 29 -11.29 15.46 16.52
C HIS A 29 -10.03 16.29 16.30
N GLU A 30 -8.95 16.02 17.04
CA GLU A 30 -7.63 16.62 16.82
C GLU A 30 -7.67 18.16 16.81
N ARG A 31 -8.50 18.74 17.67
CA ARG A 31 -8.73 20.19 17.75
C ARG A 31 -7.61 20.91 18.48
N VAL A 32 -6.91 20.22 19.38
CA VAL A 32 -5.87 20.80 20.24
C VAL A 32 -4.53 20.13 19.97
N ASN A 33 -3.63 20.84 19.30
CA ASN A 33 -2.25 20.38 19.15
C ASN A 33 -1.49 20.51 20.48
N LEU A 34 -1.07 19.38 21.04
CA LEU A 34 -0.34 19.26 22.29
C LEU A 34 1.19 19.28 22.11
N ALA A 35 1.70 19.32 20.87
CA ALA A 35 3.13 19.20 20.59
C ALA A 35 3.97 20.35 21.18
N THR A 36 3.38 21.54 21.31
CA THR A 36 4.04 22.73 21.89
C THR A 36 3.73 22.91 23.38
N ASN A 37 2.91 22.03 23.97
CA ASN A 37 2.50 22.14 25.36
C ASN A 37 3.55 21.49 26.28
N ASN A 38 4.08 22.27 27.23
CA ASN A 38 5.11 21.83 28.17
C ASN A 38 4.74 20.57 28.97
N ASN A 39 3.46 20.34 29.25
CA ASN A 39 3.00 19.16 29.99
C ASN A 39 3.14 17.86 29.20
N TYR A 40 3.25 17.93 27.86
CA TYR A 40 3.30 16.78 26.96
C TYR A 40 4.65 16.62 26.23
N GLN A 41 5.67 17.40 26.62
CA GLN A 41 7.01 17.36 26.02
C GLN A 41 7.65 15.97 26.07
N ALA A 42 7.51 15.25 27.20
CA ALA A 42 8.04 13.89 27.32
C ALA A 42 7.40 12.91 26.32
N VAL A 43 6.09 13.06 26.05
CA VAL A 43 5.37 12.22 25.09
C VAL A 43 5.83 12.57 23.66
N ALA A 44 5.92 13.86 23.33
CA ALA A 44 6.41 14.31 22.03
C ALA A 44 7.84 13.83 21.77
N GLN A 45 8.74 13.94 22.76
CA GLN A 45 10.13 13.51 22.65
C GLN A 45 10.24 11.99 22.45
N ALA A 46 9.44 11.18 23.16
CA ALA A 46 9.43 9.74 22.96
C ALA A 46 9.08 9.35 21.51
N PHE A 47 8.18 10.08 20.86
CA PHE A 47 7.90 9.89 19.44
C PHE A 47 9.06 10.33 18.54
N VAL A 48 9.73 11.45 18.85
CA VAL A 48 10.91 11.91 18.10
C VAL A 48 12.03 10.87 18.16
N ASP A 49 12.28 10.30 19.34
CA ASP A 49 13.30 9.27 19.54
C ASP A 49 12.94 7.99 18.78
N GLU A 50 11.67 7.57 18.82
CA GLU A 50 11.18 6.43 18.05
C GLU A 50 11.36 6.65 16.54
N ILE A 51 11.13 7.87 16.05
CA ILE A 51 11.30 8.21 14.64
C ILE A 51 12.76 8.10 14.25
N ALA A 52 13.64 8.76 15.00
CA ALA A 52 15.08 8.78 14.74
C ALA A 52 15.69 7.37 14.78
N ALA A 53 15.15 6.47 15.62
CA ALA A 53 15.61 5.08 15.69
C ALA A 53 15.18 4.21 14.50
N ARG A 54 14.11 4.57 13.80
CA ARG A 54 13.49 3.72 12.75
C ARG A 54 13.66 4.27 11.34
N TRP A 55 13.75 5.58 11.17
CA TRP A 55 13.80 6.22 9.85
C TRP A 55 14.94 7.21 9.75
N ASP A 56 15.71 7.05 8.68
CA ASP A 56 16.54 8.12 8.14
C ASP A 56 15.67 9.01 7.23
N LEU A 57 15.26 10.16 7.77
CA LEU A 57 14.36 11.08 7.09
C LEU A 57 15.01 11.79 5.90
N ASP A 58 16.32 12.03 5.99
CA ASP A 58 17.07 12.71 4.93
C ASP A 58 17.27 11.76 3.74
N ALA A 59 17.67 10.52 4.01
CA ALA A 59 17.75 9.49 2.98
C ALA A 59 16.39 9.25 2.31
N LEU A 60 15.31 9.19 3.09
CA LEU A 60 13.95 9.05 2.55
C LEU A 60 13.58 10.24 1.65
N TYR A 61 13.88 11.46 2.07
CA TYR A 61 13.61 12.67 1.29
C TYR A 61 14.32 12.62 -0.07
N HIS A 62 15.61 12.28 -0.09
CA HIS A 62 16.38 12.16 -1.32
C HIS A 62 15.88 11.03 -2.24
N GLN A 63 15.47 9.89 -1.68
CA GLN A 63 14.88 8.79 -2.46
C GLN A 63 13.57 9.21 -3.14
N VAL A 64 12.72 9.95 -2.43
CA VAL A 64 11.44 10.45 -2.98
C VAL A 64 11.72 11.44 -4.11
N LEU A 65 12.65 12.39 -3.93
CA LEU A 65 13.03 13.34 -4.98
C LEU A 65 13.58 12.64 -6.22
N ALA A 66 14.49 11.67 -6.05
CA ALA A 66 15.03 10.90 -7.16
C ALA A 66 13.93 10.14 -7.94
N SER A 67 12.96 9.55 -7.22
CA SER A 67 11.81 8.88 -7.82
C SER A 67 10.89 9.85 -8.59
N GLN A 68 10.68 11.07 -8.08
CA GLN A 68 9.93 12.11 -8.78
C GLN A 68 10.64 12.55 -10.06
N GLN A 69 11.94 12.87 -9.98
CA GLN A 69 12.75 13.30 -11.13
C GLN A 69 12.78 12.22 -12.23
N LYS A 70 12.97 10.95 -11.85
CA LYS A 70 12.96 9.83 -12.79
C LYS A 70 11.64 9.72 -13.54
N ARG A 71 10.51 9.84 -12.83
CA ARG A 71 9.18 9.77 -13.44
C ARG A 71 8.91 10.95 -14.37
N LEU A 72 9.24 12.17 -13.94
CA LEU A 72 9.10 13.37 -14.78
C LEU A 72 9.93 13.26 -16.07
N PHE A 73 11.17 12.79 -15.95
CA PHE A 73 12.03 12.55 -17.10
C PHE A 73 11.44 11.52 -18.06
N LEU A 74 10.99 10.36 -17.55
CA LEU A 74 10.37 9.32 -18.38
C LEU A 74 9.10 9.83 -19.06
N THR A 75 8.23 10.56 -18.35
CA THR A 75 7.02 11.16 -18.93
C THR A 75 7.35 12.17 -20.03
N GLN A 76 8.40 12.97 -19.86
CA GLN A 76 8.83 13.94 -20.87
C GLN A 76 9.38 13.27 -22.12
N VAL A 77 10.15 12.18 -21.96
CA VAL A 77 10.80 11.48 -23.07
C VAL A 77 9.85 10.51 -23.80
N ALA A 78 8.91 9.89 -23.09
CA ALA A 78 8.06 8.83 -23.66
C ALA A 78 7.05 9.34 -24.73
N GLY A 79 6.86 10.65 -24.91
CA GLY A 79 5.84 11.16 -25.84
C GLY A 79 4.44 10.60 -25.52
N ARG A 80 3.45 10.84 -26.38
CA ARG A 80 2.12 10.24 -26.20
C ARG A 80 2.06 8.79 -26.67
N ASP A 81 2.86 8.43 -27.67
CA ASP A 81 2.76 7.15 -28.37
C ASP A 81 3.64 6.04 -27.78
N ALA A 82 4.51 6.33 -26.80
CA ALA A 82 5.33 5.32 -26.12
C ALA A 82 4.94 5.10 -24.65
N ILE A 83 3.72 5.51 -24.25
CA ILE A 83 3.17 5.17 -22.94
C ILE A 83 2.72 3.70 -22.98
N PRO A 84 3.32 2.79 -22.18
CA PRO A 84 2.89 1.40 -22.16
C PRO A 84 1.48 1.26 -21.58
N ASP A 85 0.71 0.28 -22.09
CA ASP A 85 -0.55 -0.12 -21.48
C ASP A 85 -0.26 -0.80 -20.12
N TRP A 86 -0.40 -0.03 -19.04
CA TRP A 86 -0.20 -0.54 -17.67
C TRP A 86 -1.42 -1.28 -17.12
N ASP A 87 -2.55 -1.19 -17.82
CA ASP A 87 -3.76 -1.90 -17.42
C ASP A 87 -3.54 -3.41 -17.55
N TYR A 88 -3.72 -4.10 -16.42
CA TYR A 88 -3.64 -5.54 -16.42
C TYR A 88 -4.77 -6.14 -17.26
N GLN A 89 -4.42 -6.74 -18.39
CA GLN A 89 -5.35 -7.51 -19.21
C GLN A 89 -5.34 -8.98 -18.77
N PRO A 90 -6.39 -9.47 -18.06
CA PRO A 90 -6.45 -10.88 -17.70
C PRO A 90 -6.55 -11.73 -18.97
N PHE A 91 -5.57 -12.61 -19.18
CA PHE A 91 -5.60 -13.57 -20.27
C PHE A 91 -6.26 -14.87 -19.81
N GLN A 92 -7.41 -15.16 -20.40
CA GLN A 92 -8.04 -16.45 -20.28
C GLN A 92 -8.13 -17.06 -21.67
N ARG A 93 -7.36 -18.12 -21.90
CA ARG A 93 -7.30 -18.79 -23.20
C ARG A 93 -8.65 -19.46 -23.49
N ALA A 94 -9.54 -18.72 -24.17
CA ALA A 94 -10.88 -19.20 -24.48
C ALA A 94 -10.83 -20.52 -25.25
N SER A 95 -9.85 -20.73 -26.14
CA SER A 95 -9.70 -21.98 -26.89
C SER A 95 -9.52 -23.22 -26.01
N THR A 96 -9.09 -23.10 -24.76
CA THR A 96 -8.89 -24.23 -23.84
C THR A 96 -9.86 -24.25 -22.66
N ARG A 97 -10.75 -23.26 -22.52
CA ARG A 97 -11.75 -23.21 -21.44
C ARG A 97 -13.01 -24.01 -21.79
N TYR A 98 -13.64 -24.61 -20.78
CA TYR A 98 -14.88 -25.38 -20.93
C TYR A 98 -14.76 -26.53 -21.94
N ILE A 99 -15.91 -27.07 -22.37
CA ILE A 99 -15.98 -28.23 -23.26
C ILE A 99 -15.37 -27.92 -24.63
N ARG A 100 -14.43 -28.73 -25.09
CA ARG A 100 -13.79 -28.60 -26.41
C ARG A 100 -13.75 -29.95 -27.12
N ASN A 101 -13.95 -29.94 -28.44
CA ASN A 101 -14.02 -31.17 -29.25
C ASN A 101 -12.76 -32.03 -29.25
N HIS A 102 -11.62 -31.46 -28.85
CA HIS A 102 -10.34 -32.16 -28.73
C HIS A 102 -10.10 -32.75 -27.33
N GLN A 103 -11.12 -32.81 -26.46
CA GLN A 103 -11.05 -33.34 -25.09
C GLN A 103 -12.19 -34.33 -24.85
N THR A 104 -11.95 -35.31 -23.98
CA THR A 104 -12.92 -36.30 -23.53
C THR A 104 -13.91 -35.64 -22.55
N LEU A 105 -15.22 -35.73 -22.87
CA LEU A 105 -16.27 -35.02 -22.13
C LEU A 105 -16.31 -35.42 -20.65
N ASP A 106 -16.26 -36.72 -20.36
CA ASP A 106 -16.36 -37.25 -19.00
C ASP A 106 -15.21 -36.77 -18.10
N GLU A 107 -14.00 -36.65 -18.64
CA GLU A 107 -12.82 -36.20 -17.90
C GLU A 107 -12.90 -34.71 -17.56
N GLN A 108 -13.37 -33.88 -18.49
CA GLN A 108 -13.55 -32.45 -18.24
C GLN A 108 -14.66 -32.16 -17.23
N GLU A 109 -15.79 -32.89 -17.30
CA GLU A 109 -16.87 -32.74 -16.33
C GLU A 109 -16.44 -33.16 -14.93
N ALA A 110 -15.68 -34.25 -14.80
CA ALA A 110 -15.14 -34.68 -13.51
C ALA A 110 -14.12 -33.69 -12.93
N PHE A 111 -13.27 -33.08 -13.79
CA PHE A 111 -12.27 -32.09 -13.37
C PHE A 111 -12.89 -30.73 -12.98
N ALA A 112 -13.97 -30.32 -13.64
CA ALA A 112 -14.66 -29.05 -13.37
C ALA A 112 -15.62 -29.12 -12.16
N ARG A 113 -15.96 -30.31 -11.66
CA ARG A 113 -16.85 -30.51 -10.51
C ARG A 113 -16.05 -30.62 -9.21
N TYR A 114 -16.51 -29.91 -8.18
CA TYR A 114 -15.99 -30.04 -6.81
C TYR A 114 -17.16 -30.12 -5.81
N PRO A 115 -17.22 -31.14 -4.93
CA PRO A 115 -16.29 -32.27 -4.80
C PRO A 115 -16.36 -33.22 -6.02
N SER A 116 -15.26 -33.93 -6.29
CA SER A 116 -15.17 -34.81 -7.46
C SER A 116 -16.18 -35.97 -7.36
N PRO A 117 -16.91 -36.30 -8.45
CA PRO A 117 -17.83 -37.43 -8.44
C PRO A 117 -17.10 -38.76 -8.24
N ALA A 118 -17.70 -39.68 -7.48
CA ALA A 118 -17.13 -41.01 -7.27
C ALA A 118 -17.00 -41.75 -8.62
N LYS A 119 -15.81 -42.34 -8.87
CA LYS A 119 -15.64 -43.22 -10.04
C LYS A 119 -16.52 -44.45 -9.84
N HIS A 120 -17.52 -44.65 -10.70
CA HIS A 120 -18.20 -45.93 -10.78
C HIS A 120 -17.18 -47.00 -11.20
N GLN A 121 -16.89 -47.94 -10.33
CA GLN A 121 -16.15 -49.15 -10.67
C GLN A 121 -17.15 -50.14 -11.30
N GLU A 122 -16.98 -50.42 -12.59
CA GLU A 122 -17.54 -51.62 -13.24
C GLU A 122 -16.60 -52.82 -13.06
#